data_AF-A0ABD2XG13-F1
#
_entry.id   AF-A0ABD2XG13-F1
#
_cell.length_a   1.000
_cell.length_b   1.000
_cell.length_c   1.000
_cell.angle_alpha   90.00
_cell.angle_beta   90.00
_cell.angle_gamma   90.00
#
_symmetry.space_group_name_H-M   'P 1'
#
loop_
_entity.id
_entity.type
_entity.pdbx_description
1 polymer ?
#
loop_
_entity_poly.entity_id
_entity_poly.type
_entity_poly.pdbx_seq_one_letter_code
_entity_poly.pdbx_strand_id
1 'polypeptide(L)'
;MYMDDVLSGAFDVKLALHKQRQLSALLSSGGFTLPKWMANDEEMLHSDSLAKEATLKVGLGFSLLGLVWEPKTDVFRFNVSLTAATSPVTKRKVLSCIAGLSDPSGWIAPVLISLKIFMQSLWLVTKEWDTPLPDSEIERWREFEQDLKDLPSIVIPRWIGFTNDSYVELHGFADASKFAYAAVIYVRVVSQGEVRVSLLTALRKLRRSRRCQYLVLSCVPRICWPSSLRPLRLPRNT
;
A
#
# COMPACT_ATOMS: atom_id res chain seq x y z
N MET A 1 -6.28 -4.11 -12.63
CA MET A 1 -6.07 -2.73 -13.10
C MET A 1 -6.29 -1.81 -11.91
N TYR A 2 -5.31 -0.97 -11.59
CA TYR A 2 -5.39 0.03 -10.54
C TYR A 2 -5.08 1.38 -11.19
N MET A 3 -6.08 2.26 -11.27
CA MET A 3 -5.99 3.50 -12.06
C MET A 3 -5.43 3.22 -13.47
N ASP A 4 -4.26 3.76 -13.79
CA ASP A 4 -3.61 3.64 -15.10
C ASP A 4 -2.68 2.42 -15.20
N ASP A 5 -2.49 1.66 -14.10
CA ASP A 5 -1.58 0.51 -14.04
C ASP A 5 -2.32 -0.82 -14.22
N VAL A 6 -1.77 -1.69 -15.06
CA VAL A 6 -2.24 -3.07 -15.24
C VAL A 6 -1.22 -4.05 -14.70
N LEU A 7 -1.63 -4.79 -13.67
CA LEU A 7 -0.86 -5.90 -13.12
C LEU A 7 -1.45 -7.21 -13.66
N SER A 8 -0.59 -8.06 -14.23
CA SER A 8 -0.95 -9.37 -14.76
C SER A 8 0.20 -10.35 -14.57
N GLY A 9 -0.08 -11.65 -14.69
CA GLY A 9 0.90 -12.72 -14.55
C GLY A 9 0.49 -13.98 -15.30
N ALA A 10 1.45 -14.89 -15.45
CA ALA A 10 1.26 -16.23 -15.99
C ALA A 10 2.32 -17.18 -15.41
N PHE A 11 2.08 -18.48 -15.52
CA PHE A 11 3.02 -19.54 -15.11
C PHE A 11 4.06 -19.86 -16.18
N ASP A 12 3.87 -19.37 -17.41
CA ASP A 12 4.75 -19.58 -18.57
C ASP A 12 4.98 -18.23 -19.27
N VAL A 13 6.24 -17.97 -19.64
CA VAL A 13 6.67 -16.80 -20.41
C VAL A 13 5.88 -16.69 -21.72
N LYS A 14 5.66 -17.80 -22.43
CA LYS A 14 4.90 -17.80 -23.70
C LYS A 14 3.47 -17.32 -23.49
N LEU A 15 2.82 -17.78 -22.42
CA LEU A 15 1.47 -17.37 -22.07
C LEU A 15 1.46 -15.90 -21.61
N ALA A 16 2.48 -15.46 -20.88
CA ALA A 16 2.62 -14.06 -20.47
C ALA A 16 2.72 -13.13 -21.68
N LEU A 17 3.55 -13.47 -22.68
CA LEU A 17 3.71 -12.73 -23.93
C LEU A 17 2.42 -12.72 -24.76
N HIS A 18 1.73 -13.85 -24.81
CA HIS A 18 0.43 -13.91 -25.48
C HIS A 18 -0.58 -12.94 -24.84
N LYS A 19 -0.69 -12.94 -23.51
CA LYS A 19 -1.54 -12.00 -22.77
C LYS A 19 -1.12 -10.55 -22.97
N GLN A 20 0.18 -10.28 -22.99
CA GLN A 20 0.73 -8.94 -23.25
C GLN A 20 0.26 -8.40 -24.61
N ARG A 21 0.42 -9.19 -25.67
CA ARG A 21 0.00 -8.83 -27.03
C ARG A 21 -1.52 -8.63 -27.12
N GLN A 22 -2.30 -9.52 -26.53
CA GLN A 22 -3.76 -9.39 -26.49
C GLN A 22 -4.20 -8.10 -25.78
N LEU A 23 -3.58 -7.79 -24.64
CA LEU A 23 -3.88 -6.58 -23.89
C LEU A 23 -3.51 -5.31 -24.67
N SER A 24 -2.33 -5.30 -25.30
CA SER A 24 -1.90 -4.19 -26.17
C SER A 24 -2.87 -3.96 -27.32
N ALA A 25 -3.29 -5.03 -28.01
CA ALA A 25 -4.23 -4.93 -29.13
C ALA A 25 -5.61 -4.43 -28.67
N LEU A 26 -6.11 -4.94 -27.54
CA LEU A 26 -7.38 -4.52 -26.95
C LEU A 26 -7.36 -3.03 -26.61
N LEU A 27 -6.34 -2.56 -25.90
CA LEU A 27 -6.23 -1.14 -25.52
C LEU A 27 -6.00 -0.24 -26.72
N SER A 28 -5.22 -0.69 -27.71
CA SER A 28 -5.01 0.06 -28.96
C SER A 28 -6.32 0.24 -29.72
N SER A 29 -7.22 -0.76 -29.71
CA SER A 29 -8.55 -0.64 -30.32
C SER A 29 -9.42 0.42 -29.64
N GLY A 30 -9.17 0.70 -28.36
CA GLY A 30 -9.80 1.77 -27.58
C GLY A 30 -9.05 3.11 -27.64
N GLY A 31 -7.99 3.23 -28.45
CA GLY A 31 -7.16 4.44 -28.54
C GLY A 31 -6.15 4.63 -27.41
N PHE A 32 -5.91 3.59 -26.59
CA PHE A 32 -4.94 3.62 -25.50
C PHE A 32 -3.68 2.84 -25.87
N THR A 33 -2.53 3.52 -25.83
CA THR A 33 -1.21 2.87 -26.01
C THR A 33 -0.60 2.59 -24.64
N LEU A 34 0.01 1.41 -24.45
CA LEU A 34 0.77 1.06 -23.25
C LEU A 34 2.28 1.26 -23.50
N PRO A 35 2.86 2.41 -23.11
CA PRO A 35 4.25 2.73 -23.44
C PRO A 35 5.26 2.08 -22.51
N LYS A 36 4.85 1.60 -21.33
CA LYS A 36 5.77 1.11 -20.28
C LYS A 36 5.41 -0.31 -19.88
N TRP A 37 6.40 -1.19 -19.96
CA TRP A 37 6.30 -2.58 -19.55
C TRP A 37 7.40 -2.90 -18.56
N MET A 38 7.07 -3.73 -17.57
CA MET A 38 8.02 -4.28 -16.61
C MET A 38 7.70 -5.75 -16.37
N ALA A 39 8.75 -6.56 -16.27
CA ALA A 39 8.66 -7.98 -16.03
C ALA A 39 9.81 -8.43 -15.12
N ASN A 40 9.59 -9.54 -14.41
CA ASN A 40 10.60 -10.22 -13.63
C ASN A 40 11.51 -11.13 -14.48
N ASP A 41 11.17 -11.34 -15.75
CA ASP A 41 11.87 -12.22 -16.68
C ASP A 41 12.53 -11.41 -17.82
N GLU A 42 13.77 -11.72 -18.15
CA GLU A 42 14.53 -10.99 -19.18
C GLU A 42 14.02 -11.27 -20.60
N GLU A 43 13.51 -12.46 -20.89
CA GLU A 43 12.95 -12.80 -22.21
C GLU A 43 11.75 -11.91 -22.53
N MET A 44 10.93 -11.60 -21.51
CA MET A 44 9.79 -10.68 -21.64
C MET A 44 10.19 -9.22 -21.85
N LEU A 45 11.36 -8.80 -21.37
CA LEU A 45 11.87 -7.44 -21.56
C LEU A 45 12.47 -7.24 -22.96
N HIS A 46 12.98 -8.32 -23.56
CA HIS A 46 13.66 -8.29 -24.86
C HIS A 46 12.76 -8.65 -26.05
N SER A 47 11.62 -9.32 -25.80
CA SER A 47 10.66 -9.63 -26.84
C SER A 47 9.79 -8.42 -27.22
N ASP A 48 9.84 -8.05 -28.50
CA ASP A 48 9.12 -6.98 -29.19
C ASP A 48 9.65 -5.53 -29.05
N SER A 49 9.70 -4.89 -30.23
CA SER A 49 10.23 -3.55 -30.58
C SER A 49 9.59 -2.33 -29.87
N LEU A 50 8.91 -2.53 -28.74
CA LEU A 50 8.32 -1.49 -27.89
C LEU A 50 9.23 -1.12 -26.69
N ALA A 51 10.34 -1.85 -26.51
CA ALA A 51 11.26 -1.71 -25.38
C ALA A 51 12.30 -0.56 -25.51
N LYS A 52 12.27 0.26 -26.57
CA LYS A 52 13.33 1.27 -26.81
C LYS A 52 13.25 2.52 -25.92
N GLU A 53 12.11 2.82 -25.29
CA GLU A 53 11.97 3.96 -24.37
C GLU A 53 11.41 3.58 -22.98
N ALA A 54 11.14 2.30 -22.75
CA ALA A 54 10.56 1.81 -21.51
C ALA A 54 11.57 1.14 -20.57
N THR A 55 12.86 1.40 -20.74
CA THR A 55 13.88 0.93 -19.79
C THR A 55 13.83 1.79 -18.54
N LEU A 56 12.83 1.57 -17.68
CA LEU A 56 13.06 1.79 -16.26
C LEU A 56 14.24 0.89 -15.92
N LYS A 57 15.40 1.53 -15.71
CA LYS A 57 16.69 0.87 -15.50
C LYS A 57 16.48 -0.34 -14.62
N VAL A 58 16.72 -1.52 -15.18
CA VAL A 58 16.76 -2.79 -14.48
C VAL A 58 17.67 -2.61 -13.25
N GLY A 59 17.07 -2.41 -12.07
CA GLY A 59 17.77 -2.06 -10.82
C GLY A 59 17.19 -0.88 -10.03
N LEU A 60 16.39 0.00 -10.65
CA LEU A 60 15.60 1.02 -9.96
C LEU A 60 14.16 0.52 -9.90
N GLY A 61 13.79 -0.15 -8.81
CA GLY A 61 12.46 -0.73 -8.66
C GLY A 61 11.33 0.26 -8.90
N PHE A 62 10.15 -0.25 -9.25
CA PHE A 62 8.98 0.59 -9.52
C PHE A 62 8.34 1.05 -8.22
N SER A 63 8.28 2.37 -8.01
CA SER A 63 7.59 2.95 -6.87
C SER A 63 6.10 3.13 -7.18
N LEU A 64 5.25 2.25 -6.63
CA LEU A 64 3.81 2.44 -6.60
C LEU A 64 3.40 2.78 -5.18
N LEU A 65 2.96 4.03 -4.95
CA LEU A 65 2.35 4.41 -3.68
C LEU A 65 3.25 4.11 -2.46
N GLY A 66 4.56 4.34 -2.56
CA GLY A 66 5.54 4.10 -1.47
C GLY A 66 6.08 2.66 -1.37
N LEU A 67 5.54 1.73 -2.15
CA LEU A 67 6.09 0.39 -2.35
C LEU A 67 7.03 0.37 -3.55
N VAL A 68 8.19 -0.28 -3.41
CA VAL A 68 9.15 -0.51 -4.47
C VAL A 68 9.10 -1.98 -4.86
N TRP A 69 8.72 -2.29 -6.12
CA TRP A 69 8.86 -3.63 -6.67
C TRP A 69 10.25 -3.82 -7.27
N GLU A 70 10.96 -4.85 -6.84
CA GLU A 70 12.24 -5.30 -7.41
C GLU A 70 11.99 -6.46 -8.37
N PRO A 71 12.00 -6.27 -9.71
CA PRO A 71 11.61 -7.32 -10.64
C PRO A 71 12.55 -8.53 -10.61
N LYS A 72 13.87 -8.30 -10.42
CA LYS A 72 14.87 -9.38 -10.42
C LYS A 72 14.66 -10.41 -9.30
N THR A 73 14.35 -9.93 -8.11
CA THR A 73 14.15 -10.75 -6.90
C THR A 73 12.68 -11.08 -6.67
N ASP A 74 11.79 -10.45 -7.44
CA ASP A 74 10.34 -10.55 -7.37
C ASP A 74 9.72 -10.25 -5.99
N VAL A 75 10.25 -9.22 -5.34
CA VAL A 75 9.81 -8.78 -4.00
C VAL A 75 9.37 -7.33 -3.99
N PHE A 76 8.44 -7.01 -3.09
CA PHE A 76 8.12 -5.65 -2.69
C PHE A 76 8.93 -5.27 -1.46
N ARG A 77 9.38 -4.02 -1.46
CA ARG A 77 10.00 -3.33 -0.34
C ARG A 77 9.28 -2.01 -0.09
N PHE A 78 9.50 -1.42 1.06
CA PHE A 78 9.01 -0.09 1.35
C PHE A 78 10.13 0.92 1.25
N ASN A 79 9.86 2.06 0.59
CA ASN A 79 10.78 3.18 0.59
C ASN A 79 10.32 4.20 1.63
N VAL A 80 11.15 4.44 2.65
CA VAL A 80 10.87 5.42 3.68
C VAL A 80 11.81 6.60 3.52
N SER A 81 11.27 7.71 3.02
CA SER A 81 11.95 8.99 3.03
C SER A 81 11.69 9.71 4.35
N LEU A 82 12.47 9.40 5.38
CA LEU A 82 12.52 10.25 6.57
C LEU A 82 13.27 11.52 6.19
N THR A 83 12.55 12.63 5.98
CA THR A 83 13.20 13.95 5.86
C THR A 83 14.05 14.15 7.11
N ALA A 84 15.38 14.14 6.93
CA ALA A 84 16.35 14.22 8.01
C ALA A 84 15.90 15.25 9.05
N ALA A 85 15.84 14.80 10.31
CA ALA A 85 15.32 15.51 11.48
C ALA A 85 15.79 16.97 11.54
N THR A 86 15.12 17.86 10.81
CA THR A 86 15.36 19.29 10.91
C THR A 86 14.49 19.75 12.05
N SER A 87 15.09 19.91 13.22
CA SER A 87 14.45 20.60 14.33
C SER A 87 13.90 21.96 13.84
N PRO A 88 12.69 22.37 14.22
CA PRO A 88 11.79 21.74 15.20
C PRO A 88 10.86 20.69 14.60
N VAL A 89 10.49 19.68 15.40
CA VAL A 89 9.43 18.70 15.09
C VAL A 89 8.07 19.35 15.35
N THR A 90 7.22 19.39 14.34
CA THR A 90 5.88 20.01 14.39
C THR A 90 4.80 18.99 14.01
N LYS A 91 3.54 19.26 14.36
CA LYS A 91 2.40 18.41 13.97
C LYS A 91 2.32 18.24 12.45
N ARG A 92 2.61 19.30 11.69
CA ARG A 92 2.61 19.27 10.23
C ARG A 92 3.65 18.28 9.69
N LYS A 93 4.86 18.28 10.26
CA LYS A 93 5.93 17.34 9.87
C LYS A 93 5.55 15.90 10.18
N VAL A 94 5.02 15.63 11.37
CA VAL A 94 4.53 14.29 11.74
C VAL A 94 3.46 13.82 10.77
N LEU A 95 2.44 14.65 10.50
CA LEU A 95 1.38 14.32 9.55
C LEU A 95 1.93 14.07 8.14
N SER A 96 2.86 14.91 7.67
CA SER A 96 3.50 14.78 6.37
C SER A 96 4.25 13.45 6.25
N CYS A 97 4.98 13.04 7.29
CA CYS A 97 5.66 11.76 7.34
C CYS A 97 4.66 10.59 7.27
N ILE A 98 3.60 10.62 8.09
CA ILE A 98 2.56 9.58 8.10
C ILE A 98 1.83 9.49 6.76
N ALA A 99 1.57 10.63 6.10
CA ALA A 99 0.92 10.67 4.80
C ALA A 99 1.81 10.15 3.67
N GLY A 100 3.13 10.27 3.80
CA GLY A 100 4.10 9.71 2.85
C GLY A 100 4.20 8.18 2.92
N LEU A 101 3.84 7.58 4.06
CA LEU A 101 3.78 6.14 4.22
C LEU A 101 2.46 5.60 3.67
N SER A 102 2.51 5.10 2.43
CA SER A 102 1.37 4.46 1.80
C SER A 102 1.53 2.93 1.78
N ASP A 103 0.41 2.24 1.98
CA ASP A 103 0.32 0.80 2.11
C ASP A 103 -1.02 0.33 1.51
N PRO A 104 -1.06 0.10 0.19
CA PRO A 104 -2.27 -0.29 -0.52
C PRO A 104 -2.84 -1.63 -0.05
N SER A 105 -1.96 -2.57 0.30
CA SER A 105 -2.32 -3.94 0.67
C SER A 105 -2.50 -4.14 2.17
N GLY A 106 -2.02 -3.22 3.02
CA GLY A 106 -2.13 -3.32 4.48
C GLY A 106 -0.97 -4.07 5.16
N TRP A 107 0.13 -4.35 4.49
CA TRP A 107 1.20 -5.16 5.06
C TRP A 107 1.92 -4.50 6.25
N ILE A 108 1.93 -3.17 6.31
CA ILE A 108 2.44 -2.38 7.44
C ILE A 108 1.29 -1.75 8.24
N ALA A 109 0.09 -2.35 8.19
CA ALA A 109 -1.06 -1.88 8.95
C ALA A 109 -0.78 -1.67 10.46
N PRO A 110 -0.01 -2.54 11.16
CA PRO A 110 0.36 -2.33 12.56
C PRO A 110 1.19 -1.05 12.79
N VAL A 111 2.15 -0.76 11.91
CA VAL A 111 2.96 0.45 11.99
C VAL A 111 2.08 1.69 11.77
N LEU A 112 1.29 1.67 10.70
CA LEU A 112 0.49 2.81 10.33
C LEU A 112 -0.68 3.09 11.28
N ILE A 113 -1.20 2.09 12.00
CA ILE A 113 -2.24 2.34 13.01
C ILE A 113 -1.64 2.99 14.25
N SER A 114 -0.47 2.55 14.71
CA SER A 114 0.26 3.16 15.84
C SER A 114 0.58 4.63 15.58
N LEU A 115 1.09 4.93 14.37
CA LEU A 115 1.33 6.30 13.93
C LEU A 115 0.06 7.16 13.87
N LYS A 116 -1.07 6.60 13.40
CA LYS A 116 -2.35 7.33 13.37
C LYS A 116 -2.93 7.55 14.77
N ILE A 117 -2.72 6.62 15.70
CA ILE A 117 -3.08 6.80 17.12
C ILE A 117 -2.25 7.93 17.73
N PHE A 118 -0.94 7.97 17.46
CA PHE A 118 -0.07 9.07 17.87
C PHE A 118 -0.51 10.41 17.27
N MET A 119 -0.83 10.45 15.98
CA MET A 119 -1.37 11.67 15.36
C MET A 119 -2.68 12.14 16.03
N GLN A 120 -3.54 11.18 16.42
CA GLN A 120 -4.77 11.50 17.16
C GLN A 120 -4.48 12.07 18.55
N SER A 121 -3.44 11.63 19.26
CA SER A 121 -3.05 12.26 20.54
C SER A 121 -2.51 13.67 20.33
N LEU A 122 -1.74 13.92 19.27
CA LEU A 122 -1.26 15.26 18.93
C LEU A 122 -2.38 16.25 18.60
N TRP A 123 -3.53 15.78 18.09
CA TRP A 123 -4.71 16.62 17.88
C TRP A 123 -5.34 17.12 19.18
N LEU A 124 -5.15 16.41 20.29
CA LEU A 124 -5.65 16.83 21.61
C LEU A 124 -4.74 17.88 22.28
N VAL A 125 -3.49 17.98 21.85
CA VAL A 125 -2.59 19.05 22.27
C VAL A 125 -3.06 20.35 21.62
N THR A 126 -3.37 21.40 22.38
CA THR A 126 -3.92 22.68 21.86
C THR A 126 -2.90 23.60 21.17
N LYS A 127 -1.77 23.04 20.72
CA LYS A 127 -0.71 23.74 19.99
C LYS A 127 -1.03 23.90 18.48
N GLU A 128 -0.53 24.95 17.86
CA GLU A 128 -0.67 25.17 16.40
C GLU A 128 0.17 24.18 15.57
N TRP A 129 -0.14 24.06 14.29
CA TRP A 129 0.44 23.06 13.38
C TRP A 129 1.95 23.15 13.18
N ASP A 130 2.48 24.37 13.19
CA ASP A 130 3.89 24.70 12.92
C ASP A 130 4.67 25.03 14.20
N THR A 131 4.04 24.87 15.37
CA THR A 131 4.73 25.05 16.65
C THR A 131 5.49 23.79 17.05
N PRO A 132 6.65 23.94 17.72
CA PRO A 132 7.39 22.81 18.26
C PRO A 132 6.55 21.99 19.25
N LEU A 133 6.58 20.67 19.08
CA LEU A 133 5.94 19.75 20.01
C LEU A 133 6.59 19.82 21.41
N PRO A 134 5.87 19.48 22.49
CA PRO A 134 6.48 19.28 23.81
C PRO A 134 7.54 18.17 23.78
N ASP A 135 8.56 18.26 24.62
CA ASP A 135 9.68 17.30 24.63
C ASP A 135 9.22 15.84 24.77
N SER A 136 8.19 15.58 25.60
CA SER A 136 7.60 14.25 25.77
C SER A 136 7.05 13.65 24.46
N GLU A 137 6.45 14.47 23.60
CA GLU A 137 5.94 14.01 22.30
C GLU A 137 7.07 13.90 21.27
N ILE A 138 8.13 14.68 21.39
CA ILE A 138 9.33 14.59 20.55
C ILE A 138 10.09 13.29 20.83
N GLU A 139 10.21 12.90 22.11
CA GLU A 139 10.82 11.62 22.49
C GLU A 139 10.05 10.44 21.93
N ARG A 140 8.72 10.44 22.10
CA ARG A 140 7.85 9.40 21.53
C ARG A 140 7.89 9.36 20.00
N TRP A 141 7.99 10.52 19.35
CA TRP A 141 8.17 10.58 17.90
C TRP A 141 9.52 9.99 17.46
N ARG A 142 10.59 10.24 18.21
CA ARG A 142 11.91 9.68 17.94
C ARG A 142 11.93 8.15 17.97
N GLU A 143 11.16 7.51 18.85
CA GLU A 143 10.97 6.06 18.85
C GLU A 143 10.37 5.59 17.51
N PHE A 144 9.29 6.23 17.05
CA PHE A 144 8.72 5.91 15.74
C PHE A 144 9.69 6.15 14.59
N GLU A 145 10.49 7.22 14.63
CA GLU A 145 11.51 7.47 13.60
C GLU A 145 12.59 6.40 13.58
N GLN A 146 12.92 5.78 14.72
CA GLN A 146 13.84 4.65 14.78
C GLN A 146 13.19 3.41 14.15
N ASP A 147 11.98 3.05 14.57
CA ASP A 147 11.25 1.89 14.02
C ASP A 147 11.04 2.02 12.50
N LEU A 148 10.78 3.23 12.01
CA LEU A 148 10.58 3.50 10.59
C LEU A 148 11.83 3.31 9.74
N LYS A 149 13.03 3.34 10.33
CA LYS A 149 14.28 3.03 9.60
C LYS A 149 14.41 1.54 9.28
N ASP A 150 13.73 0.68 10.04
CA ASP A 150 13.75 -0.76 9.80
C ASP A 150 12.72 -1.19 8.76
N LEU A 151 11.77 -0.33 8.42
CA LEU A 151 10.69 -0.63 7.49
C LEU A 151 11.16 -1.04 6.07
N PRO A 152 12.26 -0.49 5.50
CA PRO A 152 12.85 -0.98 4.25
C PRO A 152 13.44 -2.40 4.30
N SER A 153 13.67 -2.95 5.50
CA SER A 153 14.12 -4.33 5.68
C SER A 153 12.99 -5.35 5.50
N ILE A 154 11.74 -4.90 5.53
CA ILE A 154 10.57 -5.74 5.28
C ILE A 154 10.55 -6.12 3.80
N VAL A 155 10.68 -7.42 3.53
CA VAL A 155 10.65 -8.00 2.18
C VAL A 155 9.36 -8.82 2.03
N ILE A 156 8.59 -8.51 1.00
CA ILE A 156 7.30 -9.17 0.73
C ILE A 156 7.36 -9.83 -0.64
N PRO A 157 7.39 -11.17 -0.72
CA PRO A 157 7.33 -11.86 -2.00
C PRO A 157 6.05 -11.50 -2.76
N ARG A 158 6.18 -11.11 -4.04
CA ARG A 158 4.99 -10.84 -4.88
C ARG A 158 4.22 -12.11 -5.16
N TRP A 159 4.92 -13.21 -5.44
CA TRP A 159 4.31 -14.50 -5.70
C TRP A 159 4.06 -15.29 -4.41
N ILE A 160 2.80 -15.65 -4.18
CA ILE A 160 2.34 -16.39 -3.00
C ILE A 160 2.58 -17.91 -3.08
N GLY A 161 3.22 -18.40 -4.15
CA GLY A 161 3.65 -19.80 -4.25
C GLY A 161 2.62 -20.80 -4.74
N PHE A 162 1.50 -20.35 -5.30
CA PHE A 162 0.49 -21.26 -5.84
C PHE A 162 0.85 -21.75 -7.25
N THR A 163 0.52 -23.00 -7.51
CA THR A 163 0.60 -23.70 -8.81
C THR A 163 -0.80 -24.20 -9.19
N ASN A 164 -0.95 -24.74 -10.40
CA ASN A 164 -2.25 -25.26 -10.85
C ASN A 164 -2.80 -26.40 -9.97
N ASP A 165 -1.92 -27.19 -9.35
CA ASP A 165 -2.28 -28.33 -8.49
C ASP A 165 -2.33 -27.94 -7.00
N SER A 166 -2.17 -26.67 -6.68
CA SER A 166 -2.19 -26.20 -5.30
C SER A 166 -3.61 -26.13 -4.74
N TYR A 167 -3.77 -26.58 -3.51
CA TYR A 167 -4.97 -26.31 -2.73
C TYR A 167 -4.80 -24.98 -1.98
N VAL A 168 -5.72 -24.03 -2.22
CA VAL A 168 -5.62 -22.66 -1.71
C VAL A 168 -6.80 -22.36 -0.78
N GLU A 169 -6.49 -21.89 0.43
CA GLU A 169 -7.46 -21.46 1.42
C GLU A 169 -7.24 -19.99 1.79
N LEU A 170 -8.33 -19.28 2.08
CA LEU A 170 -8.29 -17.91 2.62
C LEU A 170 -8.76 -17.92 4.07
N HIS A 171 -7.92 -17.42 4.96
CA HIS A 171 -8.15 -17.38 6.39
C HIS A 171 -8.27 -15.92 6.83
N GLY A 172 -9.50 -15.52 7.17
CA GLY A 172 -9.81 -14.16 7.61
C GLY A 172 -9.85 -14.06 9.13
N PHE A 173 -9.13 -13.09 9.70
CA PHE A 173 -9.21 -12.74 11.11
C PHE A 173 -9.62 -11.29 11.25
N ALA A 174 -10.39 -10.97 12.30
CA ALA A 174 -10.76 -9.59 12.61
C ALA A 174 -10.68 -9.37 14.12
N ASP A 175 -10.16 -8.22 14.51
CA ASP A 175 -10.06 -7.81 15.90
C ASP A 175 -10.41 -6.33 16.08
N ALA A 176 -10.86 -6.00 17.29
CA ALA A 176 -11.34 -4.69 17.68
C ALA A 176 -10.76 -4.28 19.03
N SER A 177 -10.02 -3.18 19.03
CA SER A 177 -9.52 -2.56 20.26
C SER A 177 -10.28 -1.28 20.60
N LYS A 178 -9.95 -0.70 21.77
CA LYS A 178 -10.44 0.63 22.17
C LYS A 178 -9.99 1.74 21.22
N PHE A 179 -9.00 1.51 20.36
CA PHE A 179 -8.40 2.54 19.50
C PHE A 179 -8.64 2.29 18.02
N ALA A 180 -8.79 1.04 17.58
CA ALA A 180 -8.88 0.70 16.17
C ALA A 180 -9.60 -0.64 15.96
N TYR A 181 -10.11 -0.83 14.74
CA TYR A 181 -10.57 -2.11 14.23
C TYR A 181 -9.63 -2.54 13.11
N ALA A 182 -9.30 -3.83 13.05
CA ALA A 182 -8.47 -4.38 12.01
C ALA A 182 -9.04 -5.71 11.52
N ALA A 183 -8.82 -6.01 10.25
CA ALA A 183 -9.09 -7.30 9.65
C ALA A 183 -7.91 -7.69 8.77
N VAL A 184 -7.53 -8.96 8.76
CA VAL A 184 -6.42 -9.52 7.99
C VAL A 184 -6.90 -10.74 7.24
N ILE A 185 -6.40 -10.93 6.03
CA ILE A 185 -6.63 -12.12 5.22
C ILE A 185 -5.27 -12.76 4.98
N TYR A 186 -5.10 -13.98 5.46
CA TYR A 186 -3.99 -14.85 5.11
C TYR A 186 -4.41 -15.79 3.99
N VAL A 187 -3.47 -16.06 3.09
CA VAL A 187 -3.59 -17.13 2.11
C VAL A 187 -2.73 -18.30 2.56
N ARG A 188 -3.33 -19.49 2.59
CA ARG A 188 -2.65 -20.75 2.84
C ARG A 188 -2.64 -21.55 1.54
N VAL A 189 -1.46 -21.88 1.06
CA VAL A 189 -1.23 -22.64 -0.16
C VAL A 189 -0.61 -23.97 0.24
N VAL A 190 -1.25 -25.07 -0.18
CA VAL A 190 -0.74 -26.43 0.00
C VAL A 190 -0.37 -27.01 -1.36
N SER A 191 0.91 -27.32 -1.55
CA SER A 191 1.41 -27.90 -2.81
C SER A 191 2.38 -29.02 -2.49
N GLN A 192 2.12 -30.22 -3.00
CA GLN A 192 3.02 -31.39 -2.86
C GLN A 192 3.45 -31.69 -1.41
N GLY A 193 2.58 -31.42 -0.43
CA GLY A 193 2.85 -31.61 1.00
C GLY A 193 3.49 -30.42 1.71
N GLU A 194 3.97 -29.41 0.98
CA GLU A 194 4.44 -28.15 1.56
C GLU A 194 3.28 -27.20 1.81
N VAL A 195 3.29 -26.56 2.99
CA VAL A 195 2.30 -25.56 3.39
C VAL A 195 2.98 -24.20 3.49
N ARG A 196 2.53 -23.25 2.67
CA ARG A 196 2.96 -21.85 2.73
C ARG A 196 1.81 -20.97 3.18
N VAL A 197 2.06 -20.12 4.17
CA VAL A 197 1.09 -19.12 4.64
C VAL A 197 1.66 -17.73 4.40
N SER A 198 0.87 -16.84 3.84
CA SER A 198 1.31 -15.46 3.54
C SER A 198 0.19 -14.47 3.84
N LEU A 199 0.54 -13.27 4.33
CA LEU A 199 -0.42 -12.20 4.53
C LEU A 199 -0.80 -11.61 3.16
N LEU A 200 -2.06 -11.80 2.75
CA LEU A 200 -2.55 -11.29 1.47
C LEU A 200 -2.88 -9.81 1.58
N THR A 201 -3.72 -9.45 2.55
CA THR A 201 -4.12 -8.05 2.78
C THR A 201 -4.51 -7.82 4.23
N ALA A 202 -4.34 -6.58 4.70
CA ALA A 202 -4.93 -6.11 5.94
C ALA A 202 -5.70 -4.80 5.74
N LEU A 203 -6.78 -4.66 6.49
CA LEU A 203 -7.56 -3.44 6.58
C LEU A 203 -7.52 -2.96 8.02
N ARG A 204 -7.42 -1.64 8.17
CA ARG A 204 -7.38 -0.98 9.47
C ARG A 204 -8.28 0.24 9.46
N LYS A 205 -8.95 0.49 10.58
CA LYS A 205 -9.79 1.67 10.78
C LYS A 205 -9.59 2.22 12.18
N LEU A 206 -9.08 3.45 12.26
CA LEU A 206 -8.98 4.16 13.53
C LEU A 206 -10.38 4.46 14.07
N ARG A 207 -10.60 4.18 15.37
CA ARG A 207 -11.84 4.53 16.04
C ARG A 207 -11.87 6.04 16.29
N ARG A 208 -13.01 6.66 16.01
CA ARG A 208 -13.21 8.09 16.30
C ARG A 208 -13.21 8.31 17.82
N SER A 209 -12.35 9.19 18.31
CA SER A 209 -12.42 9.67 19.69
C SER A 209 -13.64 10.57 19.87
N ARG A 210 -14.41 10.39 20.95
CA ARG A 210 -15.56 11.24 21.29
C ARG A 210 -15.16 12.71 21.49
N ARG A 211 -13.91 12.99 21.91
CA ARG A 211 -13.41 14.37 22.10
C ARG A 211 -13.01 15.08 20.80
N CYS A 212 -12.64 14.34 19.75
CA CYS A 212 -12.26 14.91 18.44
C CYS A 212 -13.43 15.11 17.47
N GLN A 213 -14.70 14.89 17.89
CA GLN A 213 -15.85 15.10 17.00
C GLN A 213 -16.03 16.58 16.59
N TYR A 214 -15.56 17.52 17.42
CA TYR A 214 -15.74 18.95 17.18
C TYR A 214 -14.63 19.61 16.36
N LEU A 215 -13.41 19.03 16.30
CA LEU A 215 -12.27 19.65 15.61
C LEU A 215 -12.24 19.39 14.09
N VAL A 216 -12.90 18.33 13.61
CA VAL A 216 -12.86 17.94 12.18
C VAL A 216 -13.86 18.76 11.34
N LEU A 217 -14.84 19.41 11.97
CA LEU A 217 -15.82 20.24 11.26
C LEU A 217 -15.24 21.58 10.75
N SER A 218 -14.06 22.01 11.22
CA SER A 218 -13.48 23.32 10.88
C SER A 218 -12.25 23.29 9.95
N CYS A 219 -11.70 22.11 9.59
CA CYS A 219 -10.41 22.03 8.90
C CYS A 219 -10.37 21.14 7.64
N VAL A 220 -11.50 20.88 6.96
CA VAL A 220 -11.47 20.31 5.61
C VAL A 220 -12.12 21.30 4.64
N PRO A 221 -11.34 21.96 3.75
CA PRO A 221 -11.90 22.71 2.63
C PRO A 221 -12.79 21.80 1.78
N ARG A 222 -13.94 22.34 1.40
CA ARG A 222 -15.14 21.68 0.88
C ARG A 222 -15.03 21.13 -0.56
N ILE A 223 -13.85 20.71 -1.02
CA ILE A 223 -13.63 20.22 -2.38
C ILE A 223 -12.65 19.04 -2.35
N CYS A 224 -13.18 17.85 -2.07
CA CYS A 224 -12.59 16.59 -2.51
C CYS A 224 -13.75 15.65 -2.86
N TRP A 225 -13.68 15.12 -4.07
CA TRP A 225 -14.70 14.26 -4.68
C TRP A 225 -15.11 13.10 -3.76
N PRO A 226 -16.41 12.81 -3.59
CA PRO A 226 -16.82 11.61 -2.89
C PRO A 226 -16.53 10.39 -3.79
N SER A 227 -15.68 9.49 -3.31
CA SER A 227 -15.63 8.12 -3.82
C SER A 227 -17.03 7.53 -3.66
N SER A 228 -17.72 7.36 -4.79
CA SER A 228 -19.07 6.84 -4.89
C SER A 228 -19.10 5.34 -4.58
N LEU A 229 -19.22 5.01 -3.31
CA LEU A 229 -19.86 3.77 -2.86
C LEU A 229 -20.91 4.13 -1.81
N ARG A 230 -22.05 4.67 -2.27
CA ARG A 230 -23.29 4.52 -1.50
C ARG A 230 -23.81 3.11 -1.75
N PRO A 231 -24.06 2.30 -0.71
CA PRO A 231 -24.86 1.09 -0.89
C PRO A 231 -26.28 1.50 -1.30
N LEU A 232 -26.74 0.99 -2.45
CA LEU A 232 -28.15 0.99 -2.83
C LEU A 232 -28.96 0.35 -1.69
N ARG A 233 -29.75 1.17 -0.98
CA ARG A 233 -30.81 0.64 -0.12
C ARG A 233 -31.96 0.21 -1.03
N LEU A 234 -32.22 -1.09 -1.08
CA LEU A 234 -33.49 -1.60 -1.59
C LEU A 234 -34.62 -1.08 -0.69
N PRO A 235 -35.75 -0.59 -1.24
CA PRO A 235 -36.91 -0.26 -0.44
C PRO A 235 -37.48 -1.55 0.18
N ARG A 236 -37.71 -1.51 1.50
CA ARG A 236 -38.57 -2.49 2.16
C ARG A 236 -40.00 -2.15 1.76
N ASN A 237 -40.63 -3.01 0.97
CA ASN A 237 -42.08 -2.98 0.84
C ASN A 237 -42.68 -3.58 2.12
N THR A 238 -43.62 -2.82 2.67
CA THR A 238 -44.69 -3.26 3.59
C THR A 238 -45.49 -4.40 3.00
#